data_AF-A0A0J6Y447-F1
#
_entry.id   AF-A0A0J6Y447-F1
#
_cell.length_a   1.000
_cell.length_b   1.000
_cell.length_c   1.000
_cell.angle_alpha   90.00
_cell.angle_beta   90.00
_cell.angle_gamma   90.00
#
_symmetry.space_group_name_H-M   'P 1'
#
loop_
_entity.id
_entity.type
_entity.pdbx_description
1 polymer ?
#
loop_
_entity_poly.entity_id
_entity_poly.type
_entity_poly.pdbx_seq_one_letter_code
_entity_poly.pdbx_strand_id
1 'polypeptide(L)'
;MHNLSRTQITKHIQRLLTRWPTDAIRPSSVSVQTYLQSRLTPPAPETQSTSRWSQLFRKSSPPSQPSTATSSTQSSEEPLLSSQNVNALYSLLENRYQKKYPLPNSLRYPASQSDYFDKLLKEFEEAPQRNWLGRLGKKFGGILRFK
;
A
#
# COMPACT_ATOMS: atom_id res chain seq x y z
N MET A 1 2.66 7.60 27.92
CA MET A 1 3.00 6.93 26.64
C MET A 1 4.41 7.34 26.26
N HIS A 2 5.31 6.39 26.01
CA HIS A 2 6.71 6.72 25.72
C HIS A 2 6.86 7.13 24.24
N ASN A 3 7.46 8.29 24.00
CA ASN A 3 7.87 8.68 22.65
C ASN A 3 9.16 7.92 22.30
N LEU A 4 9.16 7.27 21.14
CA LEU A 4 10.33 6.54 20.64
C LEU A 4 11.32 7.53 20.02
N SER A 5 12.62 7.30 20.23
CA SER A 5 13.66 8.06 19.56
C SER A 5 13.75 7.68 18.07
N ARG A 6 14.34 8.56 17.25
CA ARG A 6 14.54 8.31 15.81
C ARG A 6 15.26 6.98 15.54
N THR A 7 16.31 6.68 16.31
CA THR A 7 17.09 5.43 16.18
C THR A 7 16.32 4.20 16.63
N GLN A 8 15.38 4.34 17.57
CA GLN A 8 14.46 3.26 17.92
C GLN A 8 13.45 3.01 16.81
N ILE A 9 12.87 4.07 16.23
CA ILE A 9 11.91 3.97 15.13
C ILE A 9 12.54 3.28 13.92
N THR A 10 13.76 3.64 13.52
CA THR A 10 14.44 2.97 12.39
C THR A 10 14.67 1.48 12.64
N LYS A 11 15.10 1.10 13.85
CA LYS A 11 15.21 -0.32 14.24
C LYS A 11 13.88 -1.05 14.16
N HIS A 12 12.78 -0.41 14.58
CA HIS A 12 11.45 -0.98 14.45
C HIS A 12 11.02 -1.14 12.99
N ILE A 13 11.26 -0.14 12.15
CA ILE A 13 10.96 -0.21 10.71
C ILE A 13 11.73 -1.35 10.05
N GLN A 14 13.02 -1.51 10.34
CA GLN A 14 13.83 -2.62 9.82
C GLN A 14 13.27 -3.99 10.24
N ARG A 15 12.87 -4.14 11.50
CA ARG A 15 12.23 -5.37 12.00
C ARG A 15 10.87 -5.61 11.36
N LEU A 16 10.11 -4.56 11.09
CA LEU A 16 8.83 -4.66 10.39
C LEU A 16 9.09 -5.13 8.96
N LEU A 17 10.03 -4.53 8.23
CA LEU A 17 10.37 -4.93 6.86
C LEU A 17 10.73 -6.42 6.73
N THR A 18 11.45 -6.99 7.70
CA THR A 18 11.82 -8.42 7.64
C THR A 18 10.67 -9.37 7.96
N ARG A 19 9.68 -8.93 8.73
CA ARG A 19 8.55 -9.77 9.18
C ARG A 19 7.27 -9.51 8.39
N TRP A 20 7.18 -8.39 7.69
CA TRP A 20 5.97 -7.98 6.99
C TRP A 20 5.71 -8.89 5.79
N PRO A 21 4.48 -9.41 5.65
CA PRO A 21 4.15 -10.31 4.56
C PRO A 21 4.28 -9.62 3.20
N THR A 22 4.68 -10.38 2.19
CA THR A 22 4.69 -9.93 0.80
C THR A 22 3.27 -9.84 0.25
N ASP A 23 2.97 -8.76 -0.46
CA ASP A 23 1.66 -8.53 -1.06
C ASP A 23 1.72 -8.82 -2.56
N ALA A 24 1.04 -9.89 -2.99
CA ALA A 24 1.04 -10.30 -4.39
C ALA A 24 0.09 -9.48 -5.28
N ILE A 25 -0.89 -8.79 -4.69
CA ILE A 25 -2.01 -8.18 -5.41
C ILE A 25 -1.73 -6.72 -5.72
N ARG A 26 -1.10 -5.99 -4.78
CA ARG A 26 -0.83 -4.57 -4.95
C ARG A 26 0.47 -4.33 -5.71
N PRO A 27 0.53 -3.34 -6.63
CA PRO A 27 1.77 -2.95 -7.28
C PRO A 27 2.80 -2.49 -6.25
N SER A 28 4.08 -2.72 -6.53
CA SER A 28 5.18 -2.40 -5.60
C SER A 28 5.16 -0.96 -5.10
N SER A 29 4.79 -0.01 -5.96
CA SER A 29 4.68 1.42 -5.62
C SER A 29 3.73 1.75 -4.48
N VAL A 30 2.74 0.88 -4.19
CA VAL A 30 1.74 1.07 -3.12
C VAL A 30 1.92 0.04 -1.99
N SER A 31 3.01 -0.74 -2.03
CA SER A 31 3.27 -1.75 -1.02
C SER A 31 3.70 -1.11 0.31
N VAL A 32 3.32 -1.75 1.42
CA VAL A 32 3.75 -1.32 2.76
C VAL A 32 5.27 -1.40 2.88
N GLN A 33 5.91 -2.39 2.24
CA GLN A 33 7.36 -2.52 2.22
C GLN A 33 8.02 -1.29 1.58
N THR A 34 7.54 -0.88 0.40
CA THR A 34 8.05 0.33 -0.27
C THR A 34 7.81 1.60 0.55
N TYR A 35 6.64 1.71 1.18
CA TYR A 35 6.36 2.81 2.11
C TYR A 35 7.31 2.82 3.31
N LEU A 36 7.56 1.68 3.95
CA LEU A 36 8.46 1.57 5.09
C LEU A 36 9.92 1.83 4.67
N GLN A 37 10.32 1.41 3.48
CA GLN A 37 11.64 1.71 2.90
C GLN A 37 11.81 3.20 2.63
N SER A 38 10.80 3.87 2.08
CA SER A 38 10.89 5.31 1.80
C SER A 38 11.04 6.15 3.07
N ARG A 39 10.57 5.65 4.22
CA ARG A 39 10.79 6.29 5.53
C ARG A 39 12.20 6.12 6.09
N LEU A 40 13.01 5.23 5.53
CA LEU A 40 14.42 5.07 5.89
C LEU A 40 15.34 5.92 5.01
N THR A 41 14.93 6.22 3.77
CA THR A 41 15.71 7.01 2.82
C THR A 41 15.44 8.51 3.05
N PRO A 42 16.48 9.35 3.24
CA PRO A 42 16.28 10.80 3.24
C PRO A 42 15.75 11.24 1.87
N PRO A 43 14.88 12.27 1.80
CA PRO A 43 14.34 12.73 0.53
C PRO A 43 15.47 13.13 -0.41
N ALA A 44 15.64 12.40 -1.50
CA ALA A 44 16.44 12.86 -2.62
C ALA A 44 15.75 14.11 -3.21
N PRO A 45 16.49 15.12 -3.68
CA PRO A 45 15.88 16.26 -4.35
C PRO A 45 15.05 15.76 -5.53
N GLU A 46 13.74 15.99 -5.47
CA GLU A 46 12.79 15.51 -6.46
C GLU A 46 13.12 16.10 -7.85
N THR A 47 13.61 15.29 -8.78
CA THR A 47 13.44 15.61 -10.21
C THR A 47 11.97 15.39 -10.53
N GLN A 48 11.26 16.50 -10.61
CA GLN A 48 9.84 16.63 -10.93
C GLN A 48 9.45 15.77 -12.14
N SER A 49 8.93 14.57 -11.91
CA SER A 49 8.16 13.85 -12.93
C SER A 49 6.79 14.50 -12.99
N THR A 50 6.70 15.58 -13.75
CA THR A 50 5.43 16.19 -14.11
C THR A 50 4.66 15.20 -14.96
N SER A 51 3.75 14.46 -14.32
CA SER A 51 2.74 13.70 -15.05
C SER A 51 1.97 14.68 -15.93
N ARG A 52 2.17 14.58 -17.24
CA ARG A 52 1.52 15.39 -18.29
C ARG A 52 -0.01 15.45 -18.19
N TRP A 53 -0.61 14.50 -17.46
CA TRP A 53 -2.04 14.40 -17.17
C TRP A 53 -2.53 15.42 -16.12
N SER A 54 -1.67 15.95 -15.23
CA SER A 54 -2.06 16.96 -14.24
C SER A 54 -2.18 18.39 -14.82
N GLN A 55 -1.67 18.60 -16.04
CA GLN A 55 -1.78 19.87 -16.75
C GLN A 55 -3.10 20.00 -17.51
N LEU A 56 -3.76 18.88 -17.85
CA LEU A 56 -4.98 18.90 -18.68
C LEU A 56 -6.26 19.24 -17.90
N PHE A 57 -6.28 19.07 -16.58
CA PHE A 57 -7.50 19.27 -15.76
C PHE A 57 -7.45 20.50 -14.85
N ARG A 58 -6.53 21.45 -15.08
CA ARG A 58 -6.35 22.64 -14.23
C ARG A 58 -7.24 23.84 -14.58
N LYS A 59 -8.08 23.76 -15.61
CA LYS A 59 -8.97 24.86 -16.00
C LYS A 59 -10.34 24.61 -15.37
N SER A 60 -10.75 25.51 -14.49
CA SER A 60 -12.08 25.68 -13.85
C SER A 60 -12.43 24.81 -12.65
N SER A 61 -12.26 25.37 -11.44
CA SER A 61 -13.30 25.45 -10.40
C SER A 61 -12.86 26.31 -9.17
N PRO A 62 -13.81 26.94 -8.43
CA PRO A 62 -13.62 28.12 -7.55
C PRO A 62 -13.30 27.78 -6.06
N PRO A 63 -13.11 28.77 -5.15
CA PRO A 63 -12.46 28.56 -3.85
C PRO A 63 -13.39 28.09 -2.70
N SER A 64 -12.84 27.15 -1.92
CA SER A 64 -12.91 26.96 -0.45
C SER A 64 -14.26 26.79 0.28
N GLN A 65 -14.45 25.60 0.86
CA GLN A 65 -15.06 25.42 2.20
C GLN A 65 -14.41 24.23 2.96
N PRO A 66 -14.46 24.20 4.30
CA PRO A 66 -13.44 23.61 5.16
C PRO A 66 -13.67 22.12 5.44
N SER A 67 -12.68 21.29 5.15
CA SER A 67 -12.64 19.92 5.67
C SER A 67 -12.05 19.95 7.08
N THR A 68 -12.85 19.56 8.07
CA THR A 68 -12.39 19.11 9.38
C THR A 68 -11.62 17.80 9.23
N ALA A 69 -10.37 17.89 8.80
CA ALA A 69 -9.39 16.85 9.04
C ALA A 69 -8.45 17.38 10.13
N THR A 70 -8.37 16.66 11.24
CA THR A 70 -7.41 16.92 12.31
C THR A 70 -5.99 16.76 11.77
N SER A 71 -5.44 17.85 11.25
CA SER A 71 -4.03 18.02 10.94
C SER A 71 -3.34 18.61 12.17
N SER A 72 -2.67 17.77 12.95
CA SER A 72 -1.66 18.25 13.88
C SER A 72 -0.41 18.66 13.09
N THR A 73 -0.33 19.97 12.82
CA THR A 73 0.84 20.86 12.92
C THR A 73 2.20 20.44 12.33
N GLN A 74 2.50 21.03 11.15
CA GLN A 74 3.71 21.75 10.75
C GLN A 74 5.05 21.45 11.46
N SER A 75 6.00 20.87 10.70
CA SER A 75 7.45 21.14 10.70
C SER A 75 8.01 20.53 9.41
N SER A 76 8.80 21.28 8.65
CA SER A 76 9.30 20.97 7.30
C SER A 76 10.39 19.89 7.25
N GLU A 77 10.27 18.87 8.08
CA GLU A 77 11.13 17.70 8.13
C GLU A 77 10.17 16.51 8.18
N GLU A 78 10.02 15.76 7.08
CA GLU A 78 9.12 14.61 6.99
C GLU A 78 9.27 13.74 8.25
N PRO A 79 8.28 13.75 9.18
CA PRO A 79 8.47 13.10 10.46
C PRO A 79 8.59 11.60 10.19
N LEU A 80 9.61 10.96 10.77
CA LEU A 80 9.63 9.50 10.87
C LEU A 80 8.31 9.03 11.51
N LEU A 81 7.99 7.74 11.33
CA LEU A 81 6.75 7.17 11.87
C LEU A 81 6.60 7.44 13.38
N SER A 82 5.45 7.99 13.77
CA SER A 82 5.07 8.17 15.18
C SER A 82 5.06 6.82 15.93
N SER A 83 5.34 6.85 17.23
CA SER A 83 5.31 5.66 18.10
C SER A 83 3.96 4.93 18.07
N GLN A 84 2.86 5.67 17.93
CA GLN A 84 1.51 5.11 17.79
C GLN A 84 1.37 4.33 16.48
N ASN A 85 1.92 4.84 15.37
CA ASN A 85 1.88 4.16 14.08
C ASN A 85 2.71 2.88 14.10
N VAL A 86 3.88 2.90 14.75
CA VAL A 86 4.70 1.70 14.94
C VAL A 86 3.94 0.62 15.73
N ASN A 87 3.25 1.00 16.81
CA ASN A 87 2.42 0.07 17.59
C ASN A 87 1.24 -0.48 16.77
N ALA A 88 0.58 0.38 15.99
CA ALA A 88 -0.49 -0.04 15.08
C ALA A 88 0.02 -1.07 14.07
N LEU A 89 1.20 -0.85 13.47
CA LEU A 89 1.82 -1.80 12.54
C LEU A 89 2.10 -3.16 13.20
N TYR A 90 2.64 -3.19 14.42
CA TYR A 90 2.81 -4.46 15.15
C TYR A 90 1.47 -5.13 15.48
N SER A 91 0.45 -4.36 15.85
CA SER A 91 -0.89 -4.89 16.13
C SER A 91 -1.51 -5.55 14.89
N LEU A 92 -1.28 -4.98 13.70
CA LEU A 92 -1.69 -5.55 12.42
C LEU A 92 -0.86 -6.80 12.10
N LEU A 93 0.47 -6.73 12.22
CA LEU A 93 1.39 -7.84 11.95
C LEU A 93 1.07 -9.09 12.79
N GLU A 94 0.67 -8.90 14.05
CA GLU A 94 0.32 -9.98 14.98
C GLU A 94 -1.11 -10.52 14.80
N ASN A 95 -1.86 -9.97 13.83
CA ASN A 95 -3.28 -10.22 13.63
C ASN A 95 -4.11 -10.01 14.91
N ARG A 96 -3.75 -9.01 15.72
CA ARG A 96 -4.35 -8.79 17.06
C ARG A 96 -5.85 -8.59 16.99
N TYR A 97 -6.34 -7.83 16.02
CA TYR A 97 -7.77 -7.54 15.87
C TYR A 97 -8.57 -8.76 15.41
N GLN A 98 -8.01 -9.58 14.52
CA GLN A 98 -8.63 -10.84 14.11
C GLN A 98 -8.75 -11.81 15.29
N LYS A 99 -7.72 -11.90 16.15
CA LYS A 99 -7.75 -12.74 17.36
C LYS A 99 -8.74 -12.24 18.40
N LYS A 100 -8.81 -10.92 18.59
CA LYS A 100 -9.69 -10.29 19.58
C LYS A 100 -11.16 -10.35 19.17
N TYR A 101 -11.43 -10.28 17.87
CA TYR A 101 -12.78 -10.27 17.30
C TYR A 101 -12.88 -11.36 16.22
N PRO A 102 -12.99 -12.65 16.64
CA PRO A 102 -13.06 -13.75 15.68
C PRO A 102 -14.34 -13.63 14.85
N LEU A 103 -14.19 -13.78 13.53
CA LEU A 103 -15.32 -13.74 12.60
C LEU A 103 -15.97 -15.11 12.50
N PRO A 104 -17.31 -15.20 12.46
CA PRO A 104 -17.99 -16.47 12.28
C PRO A 104 -17.72 -17.00 10.87
N ASN A 105 -17.61 -18.33 10.74
CA ASN A 105 -17.29 -18.98 9.47
C ASN A 105 -18.32 -18.65 8.36
N SER A 106 -19.59 -18.44 8.75
CA SER A 106 -20.69 -18.08 7.85
C SER A 106 -20.51 -16.72 7.15
N LEU A 107 -19.72 -15.80 7.73
CA LEU A 107 -19.44 -14.50 7.13
C LEU A 107 -18.43 -14.62 5.98
N ARG A 108 -17.52 -15.60 6.08
CA ARG A 108 -16.59 -15.97 5.00
C ARG A 108 -17.23 -16.96 4.02
N TYR A 109 -18.20 -17.75 4.45
CA TYR A 109 -18.82 -18.79 3.62
C TYR A 109 -20.34 -18.64 3.64
N PRO A 110 -20.91 -17.74 2.81
CA PRO A 110 -22.35 -17.55 2.76
C PRO A 110 -23.04 -18.82 2.23
N ALA A 111 -24.25 -19.10 2.70
CA ALA A 111 -25.00 -20.30 2.33
C ALA A 111 -25.26 -20.42 0.82
N SER A 112 -25.36 -19.29 0.11
CA SER A 112 -25.55 -19.27 -1.35
C SER A 112 -24.31 -19.70 -2.13
N GLN A 113 -23.10 -19.51 -1.60
CA GLN A 113 -21.86 -19.86 -2.27
C GLN A 113 -20.72 -20.07 -1.27
N SER A 114 -20.62 -21.28 -0.75
CA SER A 114 -19.62 -21.66 0.25
C SER A 114 -18.19 -21.76 -0.29
N ASP A 115 -17.98 -21.76 -1.61
CA ASP A 115 -16.64 -21.86 -2.21
C ASP A 115 -16.14 -20.54 -2.82
N TYR A 116 -16.92 -19.46 -2.68
CA TYR A 116 -16.67 -18.18 -3.35
C TYR A 116 -15.28 -17.59 -3.03
N PHE A 117 -14.98 -17.45 -1.74
CA PHE A 117 -13.73 -16.82 -1.32
C PHE A 117 -12.51 -17.71 -1.56
N ASP A 118 -12.66 -19.03 -1.55
CA ASP A 118 -11.54 -19.93 -1.83
C ASP A 118 -11.19 -19.90 -3.33
N LYS A 119 -12.19 -19.83 -4.21
CA LYS A 119 -11.99 -19.55 -5.64
C LYS A 119 -11.32 -18.19 -5.85
N LEU A 120 -11.80 -17.13 -5.18
CA LEU A 120 -11.17 -15.81 -5.26
C LEU A 120 -9.71 -15.83 -4.80
N LEU A 121 -9.40 -16.46 -3.66
CA LEU A 121 -8.02 -16.57 -3.17
C LEU A 121 -7.12 -17.26 -4.19
N LYS A 122 -7.59 -18.36 -4.77
CA LYS A 122 -6.88 -19.07 -5.83
C LYS A 122 -6.67 -18.19 -7.06
N GLU A 123 -7.72 -17.50 -7.52
CA GLU A 123 -7.61 -16.54 -8.62
C GLU A 123 -6.63 -15.41 -8.31
N PHE A 124 -6.58 -14.93 -7.06
CA PHE A 124 -5.63 -13.89 -6.63
C PHE A 124 -4.19 -14.38 -6.55
N GLU A 125 -3.94 -15.65 -6.22
CA GLU A 125 -2.60 -16.25 -6.28
C GLU A 125 -2.15 -16.47 -7.73
N GLU A 126 -3.08 -16.83 -8.61
CA GLU A 126 -2.82 -17.06 -10.04
C GLU A 126 -2.75 -15.76 -10.87
N ALA A 127 -3.48 -14.70 -10.49
CA ALA A 127 -3.62 -13.46 -11.25
C ALA A 127 -2.33 -12.64 -11.47
N PRO A 128 -1.38 -12.52 -10.50
CA PRO A 128 -0.10 -11.85 -10.71
C PRO A 128 0.67 -12.46 -11.88
N GLN A 129 0.62 -13.79 -12.02
CA GLN A 129 1.24 -14.53 -13.11
C GLN A 129 0.42 -14.42 -14.41
N ARG A 130 -0.91 -14.33 -14.31
CA ARG A 130 -1.83 -14.33 -15.47
C ARG A 130 -1.87 -13.00 -16.25
N ASN A 131 -1.72 -11.86 -15.58
CA ASN A 131 -1.90 -10.54 -16.21
C ASN A 131 -0.64 -9.91 -16.82
N TRP A 132 0.56 -10.44 -16.54
CA TRP A 132 1.82 -9.93 -17.10
C TRP A 132 2.16 -10.53 -18.47
N LEU A 133 2.08 -11.86 -18.61
CA LEU A 133 2.38 -12.57 -19.88
C LEU A 133 1.44 -12.16 -21.01
N GLY A 134 0.14 -11.98 -20.72
CA GLY A 134 -0.83 -11.50 -21.70
C GLY A 134 -0.58 -10.05 -22.17
N ARG A 135 0.02 -9.21 -21.31
CA ARG A 135 0.41 -7.83 -21.68
C ARG A 135 1.72 -7.79 -22.47
N LEU A 136 2.68 -8.69 -22.16
CA LEU A 136 3.90 -8.87 -22.97
C LEU A 136 3.57 -9.39 -24.37
N GLY A 137 2.75 -10.44 -24.47
CA GLY A 137 2.33 -11.02 -25.75
C GLY A 137 1.64 -10.00 -26.66
N LYS A 138 0.78 -9.13 -26.09
CA LYS A 138 0.15 -8.03 -26.86
C LYS A 138 1.13 -6.96 -27.35
N LYS A 139 2.26 -6.76 -26.66
CA LYS A 139 3.33 -5.85 -27.13
C LYS A 139 4.19 -6.48 -28.23
N PHE A 140 4.46 -7.79 -28.17
CA PHE A 140 5.21 -8.48 -29.22
C PHE A 140 4.38 -8.79 -30.48
N GLY A 141 3.08 -9.06 -30.34
CA GLY A 141 2.19 -9.30 -31.48
C GLY A 141 1.99 -8.09 -32.40
N GLY A 142 2.16 -6.86 -31.88
CA GLY A 142 2.12 -5.64 -32.69
C GLY A 142 3.42 -5.31 -33.44
N ILE A 143 4.53 -5.94 -33.06
CA ILE A 143 5.88 -5.69 -33.59
C ILE A 143 6.25 -6.68 -34.71
N LEU A 144 5.59 -7.84 -34.77
CA LEU A 144 5.74 -8.85 -35.82
C LEU A 144 4.81 -8.63 -37.01
N ARG A 145 4.45 -7.37 -37.32
CA ARG A 145 3.84 -7.02 -38.60
C ARG A 145 4.93 -6.99 -39.67
N PHE A 146 5.43 -8.16 -40.03
CA PHE A 146 6.22 -8.32 -41.24
C PHE A 146 5.28 -8.27 -42.45
N LYS A 147 5.82 -7.64 -43.49
CA LYS A 147 5.24 -7.13 -44.73
C LYS A 147 4.44 -8.15 -45.54
#